data_AF-A0A087GT91-F1
#
_entry.id   AF-A0A087GT91-F1
#
_cell.length_a   1.000
_cell.length_b   1.000
_cell.length_c   1.000
_cell.angle_alpha   90.00
_cell.angle_beta   90.00
_cell.angle_gamma   90.00
#
_symmetry.space_group_name_H-M   'P 1'
#
loop_
_entity.id
_entity.type
_entity.pdbx_description
1 polymer ?
#
loop_
_entity_poly.entity_id
_entity_poly.type
_entity_poly.pdbx_seq_one_letter_code
_entity_poly.pdbx_strand_id
1 'polypeptide(L)'
;MANLSSIPASEDTEFGFKRPEMYSTDIANSITSYGRHIFVLYKTPEAWLSHIEEEGLPQRFATLLKDRKSDLLVQTKLNVCEGGGSDGDVLIFPDMIRYKGILDTEVEGFVEEVLVKGKLWKSERQEKLSGTFVFVCTHASRDKRCGVCGPVILERFKKEIGSRGLNGEISLRRCSHVGQHKYAGNIIIFSPDSAGKIWGNWYGYVTPEDVPELLDQHIAKGEIIQRIWRGQMGLPGGVPEREHEQRVIPNGNPVVQEENKGFTGGCCQGSNGVSCCQDEKPEPIKKEGNCKSKLTKWFQPLDKEEVYIGAAVVGAIATVAVAYTIFKKSG
;
A
#
# COMPACT_ATOMS: atom_id res chain seq x y z
N MET A 1 -5.55 28.97 17.72
CA MET A 1 -4.41 28.11 17.30
C MET A 1 -4.79 26.69 17.65
N ALA A 2 -5.09 25.84 16.67
CA ALA A 2 -5.32 24.43 16.95
C ALA A 2 -3.99 23.79 17.32
N ASN A 3 -3.92 23.14 18.50
CA ASN A 3 -2.78 22.34 18.90
C ASN A 3 -2.61 21.23 17.86
N LEU A 4 -1.46 21.17 17.18
CA LEU A 4 -1.02 19.92 16.58
C LEU A 4 -1.10 18.88 17.69
N SER A 5 -1.83 17.79 17.48
CA SER A 5 -1.92 16.75 18.50
C SER A 5 -0.50 16.23 18.75
N SER A 6 0.08 16.60 19.89
CA SER A 6 1.43 16.15 20.25
C SER A 6 1.37 14.66 20.54
N ILE A 7 2.14 13.86 19.80
CA ILE A 7 2.30 12.43 20.08
C ILE A 7 2.90 12.30 21.49
N PRO A 8 2.34 11.44 22.37
CA PRO A 8 2.94 11.16 23.67
C PRO A 8 4.40 10.74 23.54
N ALA A 9 5.29 11.23 24.41
CA ALA A 9 6.74 11.04 24.25
C ALA A 9 7.16 9.57 24.11
N SER A 10 6.53 8.66 24.87
CA SER A 10 6.80 7.22 24.77
C SER A 10 6.35 6.63 23.43
N GLU A 11 5.17 7.03 22.95
CA GLU A 11 4.64 6.60 21.65
C GLU A 11 5.48 7.18 20.49
N ASP A 12 6.02 8.39 20.65
CA ASP A 12 6.88 9.05 19.66
C ASP A 12 8.24 8.33 19.52
N THR A 13 8.80 7.83 20.64
CA THR A 13 10.03 7.03 20.62
C THR A 13 9.84 5.61 20.08
N GLU A 14 8.66 5.03 20.24
CA GLU A 14 8.39 3.65 19.81
C GLU A 14 7.86 3.57 18.37
N PHE A 15 6.98 4.50 18.00
CA PHE A 15 6.23 4.49 16.74
C PHE A 15 6.32 5.78 15.92
N GLY A 16 6.69 6.91 16.54
CA GLY A 16 6.68 8.23 15.93
C GLY A 16 7.98 8.65 15.24
N PHE A 17 8.37 9.90 15.42
CA PHE A 17 9.50 10.54 14.74
C PHE A 17 10.81 10.48 15.53
N LYS A 18 10.78 9.98 16.77
CA LYS A 18 11.97 9.84 17.64
C LYS A 18 12.46 8.40 17.75
N ARG A 19 12.02 7.53 16.86
CA ARG A 19 12.48 6.14 16.79
C ARG A 19 14.00 6.09 16.52
N PRO A 20 14.77 5.30 17.27
CA PRO A 20 16.22 5.29 17.20
C PRO A 20 16.77 4.85 15.83
N GLU A 21 16.01 4.05 15.08
CA GLU A 21 16.41 3.57 13.76
C GLU A 21 16.09 4.54 12.61
N MET A 22 15.46 5.70 12.87
CA MET A 22 15.21 6.68 11.81
C MET A 22 16.52 7.14 11.17
N TYR A 23 16.55 7.19 9.83
CA TYR A 23 17.72 7.55 9.04
C TYR A 23 18.95 6.62 9.20
N SER A 24 18.81 5.47 9.87
CA SER A 24 19.91 4.49 10.06
C SER A 24 20.28 3.73 8.79
N THR A 25 19.42 3.77 7.77
CA THR A 25 19.59 3.05 6.51
C THR A 25 19.44 4.01 5.34
N ASP A 26 20.26 3.80 4.30
CA ASP A 26 20.01 4.44 3.01
C ASP A 26 18.69 3.90 2.45
N ILE A 27 17.81 4.83 2.07
CA ILE A 27 16.47 4.53 1.56
C ILE A 27 16.32 4.85 0.09
N ALA A 28 17.33 5.48 -0.52
CA ALA A 28 17.35 5.78 -1.93
C ALA A 28 17.15 4.48 -2.72
N ASN A 29 16.29 4.54 -3.73
CA ASN A 29 16.03 3.42 -4.65
C ASN A 29 15.52 2.14 -3.98
N SER A 30 14.90 2.27 -2.81
CA SER A 30 14.31 1.15 -2.06
C SER A 30 12.92 0.74 -2.56
N ILE A 31 12.39 1.36 -3.62
CA ILE A 31 11.15 0.92 -4.28
C ILE A 31 11.46 0.03 -5.49
N THR A 32 10.66 -1.01 -5.68
CA THR A 32 10.65 -1.79 -6.93
C THR A 32 10.09 -0.94 -8.06
N SER A 33 10.69 -1.02 -9.26
CA SER A 33 10.15 -0.35 -10.44
C SER A 33 8.74 -0.87 -10.79
N TYR A 34 7.89 0.02 -11.27
CA TYR A 34 6.53 -0.26 -11.76
C TYR A 34 6.06 0.90 -12.63
N GLY A 35 5.12 0.66 -13.55
CA GLY A 35 4.70 1.64 -14.55
C GLY A 35 3.38 2.35 -14.26
N ARG A 36 2.52 1.76 -13.42
CA ARG A 36 1.19 2.31 -13.10
C ARG A 36 0.86 2.19 -11.63
N HIS A 37 0.33 3.25 -11.03
CA HIS A 37 -0.25 3.20 -9.69
C HIS A 37 -1.76 3.38 -9.79
N ILE A 38 -2.52 2.48 -9.15
CA ILE A 38 -3.95 2.64 -8.98
C ILE A 38 -4.30 2.84 -7.51
N PHE A 39 -5.16 3.81 -7.24
CA PHE A 39 -5.79 3.99 -5.93
C PHE A 39 -7.28 3.73 -6.05
N VAL A 40 -7.76 2.71 -5.35
CA VAL A 40 -9.20 2.47 -5.18
C VAL A 40 -9.68 3.30 -3.99
N LEU A 41 -10.65 4.17 -4.19
CA LEU A 41 -11.32 4.89 -3.11
C LEU A 41 -12.25 3.92 -2.40
N TYR A 42 -12.02 3.71 -1.12
CA TYR A 42 -12.76 2.70 -0.35
C TYR A 42 -12.73 3.02 1.13
N LYS A 43 -13.90 3.17 1.76
CA LYS A 43 -14.10 3.41 3.19
C LYS A 43 -13.22 4.55 3.76
N THR A 44 -13.29 4.78 5.07
CA THR A 44 -12.33 5.65 5.77
C THR A 44 -11.23 4.80 6.40
N PRO A 45 -10.05 5.37 6.72
CA PRO A 45 -8.94 4.62 7.30
C PRO A 45 -9.27 3.85 8.58
N GLU A 46 -10.23 4.34 9.36
CA GLU A 46 -10.69 3.71 10.60
C GLU A 46 -11.45 2.39 10.35
N ALA A 47 -12.00 2.23 9.16
CA ALA A 47 -12.76 1.04 8.74
C ALA A 47 -11.92 0.07 7.88
N TRP A 48 -10.63 0.34 7.68
CA TRP A 48 -9.74 -0.55 6.92
C TRP A 48 -9.24 -1.71 7.78
N LEU A 49 -9.38 -2.93 7.25
CA LEU A 49 -8.71 -4.11 7.80
C LEU A 49 -7.19 -3.97 7.72
N SER A 50 -6.46 -4.64 8.60
CA SER A 50 -4.98 -4.67 8.55
C SER A 50 -4.48 -5.11 7.17
N HIS A 51 -5.20 -6.02 6.53
CA HIS A 51 -5.01 -6.42 5.14
C HIS A 51 -6.25 -6.02 4.34
N ILE A 52 -6.21 -4.83 3.74
CA ILE A 52 -7.32 -4.28 2.96
C ILE A 52 -7.70 -5.17 1.76
N GLU A 53 -6.78 -6.00 1.28
CA GLU A 53 -6.95 -6.94 0.19
C GLU A 53 -7.74 -8.23 0.56
N GLU A 54 -8.22 -8.36 1.81
CA GLU A 54 -8.92 -9.55 2.27
C GLU A 54 -10.42 -9.58 1.95
N GLU A 55 -11.06 -8.42 1.77
CA GLU A 55 -12.50 -8.35 1.51
C GLU A 55 -12.89 -7.22 0.54
N GLY A 56 -14.11 -7.34 0.00
CA GLY A 56 -14.78 -6.28 -0.73
C GLY A 56 -14.06 -5.87 -2.02
N LEU A 57 -14.24 -4.60 -2.39
CA LEU A 57 -13.73 -4.07 -3.64
C LEU A 57 -12.18 -4.16 -3.76
N PRO A 58 -11.38 -3.81 -2.75
CA PRO A 58 -9.92 -3.92 -2.86
C PRO A 58 -9.44 -5.36 -3.07
N GLN A 59 -10.08 -6.35 -2.45
CA GLN A 59 -9.78 -7.77 -2.70
C GLN A 59 -9.98 -8.14 -4.17
N ARG A 60 -11.09 -7.74 -4.78
CA ARG A 60 -11.37 -8.05 -6.20
C ARG A 60 -10.29 -7.49 -7.12
N PHE A 61 -9.90 -6.24 -6.91
CA PHE A 61 -8.79 -5.63 -7.65
C PHE A 61 -7.47 -6.35 -7.40
N ALA A 62 -7.14 -6.66 -6.14
CA ALA A 62 -5.90 -7.34 -5.79
C ALA A 62 -5.78 -8.73 -6.43
N THR A 63 -6.86 -9.52 -6.38
CA THR A 63 -6.93 -10.85 -7.00
C THR A 63 -6.76 -10.76 -8.51
N LEU A 64 -7.53 -9.91 -9.19
CA LEU A 64 -7.45 -9.78 -10.65
C LEU A 64 -6.08 -9.29 -11.13
N LEU A 65 -5.48 -8.31 -10.46
CA LEU A 65 -4.13 -7.83 -10.80
C LEU A 65 -3.06 -8.90 -10.60
N LYS A 66 -3.22 -9.76 -9.60
CA LYS A 66 -2.31 -10.87 -9.33
C LYS A 66 -2.46 -11.96 -10.40
N ASP A 67 -3.69 -12.39 -10.66
CA ASP A 67 -3.99 -13.50 -11.57
C ASP A 67 -3.66 -13.15 -13.02
N ARG A 68 -3.80 -11.87 -13.38
CA ARG A 68 -3.58 -11.37 -14.74
C ARG A 68 -2.30 -10.59 -14.93
N LYS A 69 -1.33 -10.79 -14.05
CA LYS A 69 -0.06 -10.04 -14.03
C LYS A 69 0.67 -10.03 -15.39
N SER A 70 0.60 -11.12 -16.16
CA SER A 70 1.20 -11.23 -17.50
C SER A 70 0.47 -10.45 -18.59
N ASP A 71 -0.81 -10.17 -18.39
CA ASP A 71 -1.68 -9.54 -19.39
C ASP A 71 -1.67 -8.00 -19.25
N LEU A 72 -1.24 -7.50 -18.09
CA LEU A 72 -1.17 -6.07 -17.83
C LEU A 72 -0.13 -5.41 -18.74
N LEU A 73 -0.51 -4.29 -19.35
CA LEU A 73 0.38 -3.51 -20.23
C LEU A 73 1.67 -3.07 -19.53
N VAL A 74 1.58 -2.79 -18.23
CA VAL A 74 2.71 -2.41 -17.37
C VAL A 74 2.50 -2.96 -15.97
N GLN A 75 3.60 -3.15 -15.24
CA GLN A 75 3.53 -3.51 -13.84
C GLN A 75 2.70 -2.46 -13.06
N THR A 76 1.60 -2.92 -12.49
CA THR A 76 0.61 -2.07 -11.82
C THR A 76 0.65 -2.30 -10.32
N LYS A 77 0.70 -1.22 -9.54
CA LYS A 77 0.64 -1.22 -8.08
C LYS A 77 -0.74 -0.79 -7.62
N LEU A 78 -1.29 -1.51 -6.64
CA LEU A 78 -2.59 -1.22 -6.04
C LEU A 78 -2.40 -0.71 -4.62
N ASN A 79 -3.02 0.43 -4.33
CA ASN A 79 -3.28 0.90 -2.99
C ASN A 79 -4.73 1.37 -2.87
N VAL A 80 -5.17 1.64 -1.65
CA VAL A 80 -6.48 2.23 -1.37
C VAL A 80 -6.26 3.64 -0.85
N CYS A 81 -7.15 4.57 -1.18
CA CYS A 81 -7.21 5.86 -0.50
C CYS A 81 -8.60 6.11 0.08
N GLU A 82 -8.69 7.03 1.04
CA GLU A 82 -9.97 7.31 1.71
C GLU A 82 -11.06 7.70 0.70
N GLY A 83 -12.19 7.02 0.78
CA GLY A 83 -13.27 7.15 -0.19
C GLY A 83 -14.14 8.39 0.04
N GLY A 84 -14.42 8.74 1.29
CA GLY A 84 -15.10 9.98 1.65
C GLY A 84 -16.45 10.19 0.94
N GLY A 85 -17.19 9.11 0.66
CA GLY A 85 -18.44 9.13 -0.11
C GLY A 85 -18.28 8.93 -1.62
N SER A 86 -17.07 8.65 -2.08
CA SER A 86 -16.74 8.26 -3.47
C SER A 86 -16.17 6.83 -3.52
N ASP A 87 -16.66 5.95 -2.65
CA ASP A 87 -16.28 4.54 -2.63
C ASP A 87 -16.56 3.91 -4.00
N GLY A 88 -15.59 3.16 -4.51
CA GLY A 88 -15.64 2.60 -5.86
C GLY A 88 -14.91 3.43 -6.91
N ASP A 89 -14.53 4.67 -6.62
CA ASP A 89 -13.73 5.44 -7.57
C ASP A 89 -12.30 4.87 -7.70
N VAL A 90 -11.74 4.94 -8.89
CA VAL A 90 -10.39 4.46 -9.19
C VAL A 90 -9.57 5.58 -9.78
N LEU A 91 -8.49 5.97 -9.10
CA LEU A 91 -7.50 6.92 -9.61
C LEU A 91 -6.37 6.13 -10.29
N ILE A 92 -5.95 6.55 -11.48
CA ILE A 92 -4.87 5.94 -12.24
C ILE A 92 -3.78 6.97 -12.51
N PHE A 93 -2.56 6.64 -12.09
CA PHE A 93 -1.33 7.39 -12.36
C PHE A 93 -0.37 6.52 -13.20
N PRO A 94 0.41 7.10 -14.13
CA PRO A 94 0.59 8.54 -14.39
C PRO A 94 -0.50 9.17 -15.26
N ASP A 95 -1.51 8.40 -15.69
CA ASP A 95 -2.50 8.83 -16.69
C ASP A 95 -3.38 10.01 -16.21
N MET A 96 -3.41 10.31 -14.91
CA MET A 96 -4.21 11.38 -14.29
C MET A 96 -5.70 11.23 -14.62
N ILE A 97 -6.22 10.03 -14.44
CA ILE A 97 -7.63 9.71 -14.72
C ILE A 97 -8.29 9.19 -13.44
N ARG A 98 -9.51 9.65 -13.19
CA ARG A 98 -10.44 9.09 -12.22
C ARG A 98 -11.60 8.43 -12.95
N TYR A 99 -11.88 7.18 -12.60
CA TYR A 99 -13.11 6.50 -12.98
C TYR A 99 -14.05 6.44 -11.78
N LYS A 100 -15.30 6.86 -11.96
CA LYS A 100 -16.27 7.01 -10.87
C LYS A 100 -17.10 5.75 -10.67
N GLY A 101 -17.27 5.36 -9.40
CA GLY A 101 -18.24 4.37 -8.93
C GLY A 101 -18.13 3.03 -9.62
N ILE A 102 -16.93 2.43 -9.67
CA ILE A 102 -16.76 1.06 -10.14
C ILE A 102 -17.38 0.12 -9.11
N LEU A 103 -18.41 -0.61 -9.54
CA LEU A 103 -19.09 -1.58 -8.68
C LEU A 103 -18.29 -2.89 -8.58
N ASP A 104 -18.52 -3.64 -7.51
CA ASP A 104 -17.98 -4.98 -7.31
C ASP A 104 -18.17 -5.92 -8.51
N THR A 105 -19.33 -5.84 -9.17
CA THR A 105 -19.68 -6.65 -10.35
C THR A 105 -19.03 -6.15 -11.64
N GLU A 106 -18.47 -4.94 -11.64
CA GLU A 106 -17.87 -4.29 -12.80
C GLU A 106 -16.34 -4.43 -12.85
N VAL A 107 -15.69 -4.83 -11.75
CA VAL A 107 -14.23 -4.86 -11.62
C VAL A 107 -13.55 -5.71 -12.70
N GLU A 108 -14.07 -6.89 -13.00
CA GLU A 108 -13.46 -7.79 -14.00
C GLU A 108 -13.43 -7.15 -15.39
N GLY A 109 -14.57 -6.61 -15.83
CA GLY A 109 -14.65 -5.87 -17.08
C GLY A 109 -13.77 -4.62 -17.07
N PHE A 110 -13.69 -3.91 -15.94
CA PHE A 110 -12.85 -2.72 -15.79
C PHE A 110 -11.37 -3.06 -15.96
N VAL A 111 -10.88 -4.10 -15.29
CA VAL A 111 -9.49 -4.55 -15.40
C VAL A 111 -9.17 -4.96 -16.84
N GLU A 112 -10.08 -5.71 -17.48
CA GLU A 112 -9.91 -6.15 -18.88
C GLU A 112 -9.84 -4.98 -19.87
N GLU A 113 -10.81 -4.06 -19.86
CA GLU A 113 -10.85 -2.97 -20.83
C GLU A 113 -9.78 -1.91 -20.53
N VAL A 114 -9.59 -1.50 -19.28
CA VAL A 114 -8.70 -0.39 -18.94
C VAL A 114 -7.27 -0.83 -18.74
N LEU A 115 -7.04 -1.85 -17.90
CA LEU A 115 -5.68 -2.16 -17.44
C LEU A 115 -4.93 -3.08 -18.40
N VAL A 116 -5.66 -3.97 -19.09
CA VAL A 116 -5.12 -4.92 -20.06
C VAL A 116 -5.21 -4.41 -21.48
N LYS A 117 -6.38 -3.96 -21.94
CA LYS A 117 -6.55 -3.48 -23.32
C LYS A 117 -6.17 -2.01 -23.53
N GLY A 118 -6.01 -1.23 -22.46
CA GLY A 118 -5.69 0.20 -22.55
C GLY A 118 -6.82 1.05 -23.13
N LYS A 119 -8.06 0.59 -23.05
CA LYS A 119 -9.26 1.28 -23.54
C LYS A 119 -9.90 2.11 -22.43
N LEU A 120 -10.74 3.06 -22.85
CA LEU A 120 -11.51 3.87 -21.90
C LEU A 120 -12.66 3.05 -21.31
N TRP A 121 -12.82 3.10 -19.99
CA TRP A 121 -14.03 2.63 -19.34
C TRP A 121 -15.16 3.60 -19.62
N LYS A 122 -16.34 3.10 -20.03
CA LYS A 122 -17.62 3.81 -20.19
C LYS A 122 -17.49 5.34 -20.06
N SER A 123 -17.23 6.04 -21.16
CA SER A 123 -16.68 7.41 -21.19
C SER A 123 -17.38 8.44 -20.28
N GLU A 124 -18.64 8.25 -19.94
CA GLU A 124 -19.42 9.11 -19.04
C GLU A 124 -18.96 9.10 -17.57
N ARG A 125 -18.21 8.08 -17.13
CA ARG A 125 -17.72 7.97 -15.74
C ARG A 125 -16.26 8.35 -15.58
N GLN A 126 -15.67 8.99 -16.59
CA GLN A 126 -14.26 9.39 -16.60
C GLN A 126 -14.11 10.88 -16.24
N GLU A 127 -13.13 11.19 -15.39
CA GLU A 127 -12.73 12.54 -15.05
C GLU A 127 -11.21 12.68 -15.21
N LYS A 128 -10.78 13.74 -15.89
CA LYS A 128 -9.36 14.10 -15.95
C LYS A 128 -8.96 14.78 -14.65
N LEU A 129 -7.92 14.27 -14.02
CA LEU A 129 -7.33 14.86 -12.82
C LEU A 129 -6.35 15.97 -13.22
N SER A 130 -6.21 16.97 -12.35
CA SER A 130 -5.26 18.07 -12.52
C SER A 130 -4.62 18.42 -11.17
N GLY A 131 -3.51 19.15 -11.22
CA GLY A 131 -2.73 19.50 -10.03
C GLY A 131 -1.87 18.36 -9.50
N THR A 132 -1.46 18.51 -8.24
CA THR A 132 -0.58 17.59 -7.53
C THR A 132 -1.38 16.72 -6.57
N PHE A 133 -1.05 15.44 -6.49
CA PHE A 133 -1.65 14.50 -5.53
C PHE A 133 -0.62 14.05 -4.52
N VAL A 134 -0.93 14.23 -3.23
CA VAL A 134 -0.09 13.82 -2.12
C VAL A 134 -0.82 12.74 -1.34
N PHE A 135 -0.29 11.52 -1.35
CA PHE A 135 -0.83 10.37 -0.63
C PHE A 135 0.02 10.11 0.62
N VAL A 136 -0.57 10.27 1.79
CA VAL A 136 0.08 10.01 3.08
C VAL A 136 -0.44 8.70 3.64
N CYS A 137 0.47 7.77 3.99
CA CYS A 137 0.07 6.53 4.63
C CYS A 137 -0.48 6.78 6.03
N THR A 138 -1.72 6.36 6.32
CA THR A 138 -2.31 6.47 7.67
C THR A 138 -2.90 5.14 8.15
N HIS A 139 -2.41 4.01 7.61
CA HIS A 139 -3.03 2.70 7.80
C HIS A 139 -2.70 2.08 9.17
N ALA A 140 -3.37 2.57 10.22
CA ALA A 140 -3.08 2.23 11.61
C ALA A 140 -3.30 0.75 11.96
N SER A 141 -4.32 0.12 11.38
CA SER A 141 -4.64 -1.31 11.59
C SER A 141 -3.58 -2.23 10.98
N ARG A 142 -2.88 -1.79 9.93
CA ARG A 142 -1.77 -2.51 9.31
C ARG A 142 -0.44 -2.25 9.98
N ASP A 143 -0.17 -0.98 10.27
CA ASP A 143 1.11 -0.54 10.82
C ASP A 143 0.88 0.64 11.78
N LYS A 144 1.16 0.38 13.07
CA LYS A 144 1.03 1.36 14.15
C LYS A 144 1.86 2.61 13.88
N ARG A 145 3.04 2.50 13.26
CA ARG A 145 3.90 3.65 12.92
C ARG A 145 3.23 4.55 11.88
N CYS A 146 2.58 3.96 10.88
CA CYS A 146 1.79 4.72 9.92
C CYS A 146 0.58 5.39 10.58
N GLY A 147 -0.05 4.72 11.56
CA GLY A 147 -1.14 5.28 12.36
C GLY A 147 -0.72 6.45 13.27
N VAL A 148 0.52 6.46 13.75
CA VAL A 148 1.07 7.53 14.60
C VAL A 148 1.64 8.69 13.76
N CYS A 149 2.53 8.40 12.81
CA CYS A 149 3.20 9.44 12.01
C CYS A 149 2.26 10.10 10.99
N GLY A 150 1.45 9.29 10.30
CA GLY A 150 0.66 9.73 9.15
C GLY A 150 -0.30 10.89 9.46
N PRO A 151 -1.13 10.82 10.51
CA PRO A 151 -2.04 11.90 10.87
C PRO A 151 -1.35 13.23 11.16
N VAL A 152 -0.19 13.22 11.83
CA VAL A 152 0.54 14.45 12.18
C VAL A 152 1.13 15.11 10.92
N ILE A 153 1.70 14.31 10.01
CA ILE A 153 2.16 14.79 8.69
C ILE A 153 1.00 15.38 7.90
N LEU A 154 -0.15 14.70 7.88
CA LEU A 154 -1.33 15.13 7.15
C LEU A 154 -1.87 16.48 7.69
N GLU A 155 -1.94 16.64 9.01
CA GLU A 155 -2.34 17.90 9.64
C GLU A 155 -1.38 19.04 9.26
N ARG A 156 -0.08 18.75 9.27
CA ARG A 156 0.94 19.72 8.88
C ARG A 156 0.80 20.14 7.41
N PHE A 157 0.57 19.21 6.50
CA PHE A 157 0.26 19.51 5.09
C PHE A 157 -0.99 20.38 4.97
N LYS A 158 -2.10 20.03 5.63
CA LYS A 158 -3.34 20.81 5.60
C LYS A 158 -3.11 22.26 6.03
N LYS A 159 -2.33 22.47 7.10
CA LYS A 159 -2.01 23.82 7.60
C LYS A 159 -1.20 24.62 6.57
N GLU A 160 -0.12 24.04 6.04
CA GLU A 160 0.77 24.72 5.08
C GLU A 160 0.06 25.00 3.74
N ILE A 161 -0.67 24.02 3.19
CA ILE A 161 -1.49 24.19 1.98
C ILE A 161 -2.51 25.31 2.18
N GLY A 162 -3.20 25.29 3.33
CA GLY A 162 -4.18 26.31 3.70
C GLY A 162 -3.58 27.71 3.80
N SER A 163 -2.46 27.87 4.50
CA SER A 163 -1.80 29.18 4.67
C SER A 163 -1.20 29.74 3.39
N ARG A 164 -0.88 28.86 2.43
CA ARG A 164 -0.28 29.23 1.14
C ARG A 164 -1.31 29.40 0.01
N GLY A 165 -2.60 29.12 0.29
CA GLY A 165 -3.67 29.23 -0.71
C GLY A 165 -3.71 28.09 -1.74
N LEU A 166 -3.01 26.97 -1.50
CA LEU A 166 -2.80 25.89 -2.46
C LEU A 166 -3.93 24.82 -2.48
N ASN A 167 -5.07 25.10 -1.82
CA ASN A 167 -6.17 24.12 -1.66
C ASN A 167 -6.79 23.64 -2.99
N GLY A 168 -6.71 24.45 -4.05
CA GLY A 168 -7.19 24.08 -5.39
C GLY A 168 -6.16 23.34 -6.25
N GLU A 169 -4.89 23.36 -5.85
CA GLU A 169 -3.77 22.84 -6.64
C GLU A 169 -3.26 21.49 -6.11
N ILE A 170 -3.41 21.25 -4.80
CA ILE A 170 -2.88 20.07 -4.12
C ILE A 170 -4.03 19.24 -3.53
N SER A 171 -4.22 18.04 -4.08
CA SER A 171 -5.09 17.00 -3.55
C SER A 171 -4.36 16.16 -2.51
N LEU A 172 -4.60 16.44 -1.23
CA LEU A 172 -4.07 15.66 -0.12
C LEU A 172 -5.01 14.50 0.25
N ARG A 173 -4.49 13.27 0.30
CA ARG A 173 -5.26 12.05 0.54
C ARG A 173 -4.58 11.15 1.57
N ARG A 174 -5.38 10.54 2.44
CA ARG A 174 -4.94 9.37 3.23
C ARG A 174 -4.95 8.12 2.36
N CYS A 175 -3.91 7.30 2.48
CA CYS A 175 -3.81 6.02 1.77
C CYS A 175 -3.49 4.85 2.70
N SER A 176 -3.78 3.65 2.18
CA SER A 176 -3.42 2.38 2.81
C SER A 176 -1.91 2.19 2.87
N HIS A 177 -1.48 1.12 3.52
CA HIS A 177 -0.07 0.89 3.77
C HIS A 177 0.76 0.92 2.48
N VAL A 178 1.61 1.93 2.38
CA VAL A 178 2.58 2.10 1.30
C VAL A 178 3.98 2.05 1.88
N GLY A 179 4.85 1.29 1.22
CA GLY A 179 6.24 1.18 1.61
C GLY A 179 6.46 0.11 2.67
N GLN A 180 7.49 0.29 3.49
CA GLN A 180 7.83 -0.62 4.57
C GLN A 180 7.68 0.13 5.89
N HIS A 181 7.31 -0.58 6.96
CA HIS A 181 7.11 -0.02 8.30
C HIS A 181 8.37 0.67 8.86
N LYS A 182 9.57 0.18 8.49
CA LYS A 182 10.82 0.84 8.87
C LYS A 182 10.85 2.31 8.43
N TYR A 183 10.35 2.60 7.22
CA TYR A 183 10.37 3.93 6.59
C TYR A 183 9.15 4.81 6.91
N ALA A 184 8.39 4.49 7.96
CA ALA A 184 7.16 5.22 8.31
C ALA A 184 7.36 6.74 8.38
N GLY A 185 6.31 7.47 8.02
CA GLY A 185 6.43 8.73 7.29
C GLY A 185 6.46 8.49 5.77
N ASN A 186 5.77 7.45 5.29
CA ASN A 186 5.70 7.12 3.86
C ASN A 186 4.70 8.03 3.14
N ILE A 187 5.17 8.69 2.08
CA ILE A 187 4.37 9.59 1.24
C ILE A 187 4.65 9.29 -0.23
N ILE A 188 3.62 9.44 -1.07
CA ILE A 188 3.78 9.42 -2.53
C ILE A 188 3.26 10.74 -3.08
N ILE A 189 4.05 11.41 -3.90
CA ILE A 189 3.68 12.65 -4.56
C ILE A 189 3.61 12.39 -6.06
N PHE A 190 2.44 12.62 -6.65
CA PHE A 190 2.24 12.68 -8.09
C PHE A 190 2.12 14.13 -8.52
N SER A 191 3.09 14.61 -9.29
CA SER A 191 3.14 15.98 -9.78
C SER A 191 3.67 15.99 -11.22
N PRO A 192 3.29 17.01 -12.03
CA PRO A 192 3.90 17.23 -13.32
C PRO A 192 5.34 17.75 -13.18
N ASP A 193 6.22 17.36 -14.08
CA ASP A 193 7.50 18.03 -14.30
C ASP A 193 7.33 19.28 -15.20
N SER A 194 8.45 19.91 -15.54
CA SER A 194 8.49 21.08 -16.43
C SER A 194 7.96 20.82 -17.84
N ALA A 195 7.92 19.56 -18.29
CA ALA A 195 7.34 19.13 -19.56
C ALA A 195 5.87 18.69 -19.43
N GLY A 196 5.29 18.75 -18.22
CA GLY A 196 3.93 18.32 -17.92
C GLY A 196 3.78 16.80 -17.78
N LYS A 197 4.88 16.04 -17.77
CA LYS A 197 4.85 14.58 -17.55
C LYS A 197 4.69 14.29 -16.07
N ILE A 198 3.83 13.33 -15.76
CA ILE A 198 3.46 13.00 -14.37
C ILE A 198 4.40 11.94 -13.82
N TRP A 199 4.99 12.24 -12.67
CA TRP A 199 5.89 11.34 -11.96
C TRP A 199 5.37 11.02 -10.57
N GLY A 200 5.55 9.77 -10.13
CA GLY A 200 5.18 9.33 -8.78
C GLY A 200 6.41 9.14 -7.90
N ASN A 201 6.76 10.15 -7.10
CA ASN A 201 7.92 10.14 -6.21
C ASN A 201 7.57 9.61 -4.83
N TRP A 202 8.37 8.67 -4.33
CA TRP A 202 8.20 8.05 -3.02
C TRP A 202 9.14 8.69 -2.01
N TYR A 203 8.60 9.01 -0.84
CA TYR A 203 9.36 9.49 0.30
C TYR A 203 9.13 8.60 1.51
N GLY A 204 10.13 8.51 2.38
CA GLY A 204 10.04 7.82 3.67
C GLY A 204 10.81 8.59 4.73
N TYR A 205 10.60 8.23 6.00
CA TYR A 205 11.09 9.00 7.15
C TYR A 205 10.66 10.47 7.15
N VAL A 206 9.57 10.80 6.45
CA VAL A 206 9.06 12.18 6.40
C VAL A 206 8.54 12.56 7.77
N THR A 207 8.94 13.74 8.25
CA THR A 207 8.43 14.36 9.48
C THR A 207 7.61 15.62 9.17
N PRO A 208 6.92 16.21 10.16
CA PRO A 208 6.22 17.49 9.97
C PRO A 208 7.14 18.65 9.55
N GLU A 209 8.41 18.60 9.92
CA GLU A 209 9.41 19.61 9.58
C GLU A 209 9.80 19.57 8.10
N ASP A 210 9.64 18.43 7.44
CA ASP A 210 9.94 18.24 6.02
C ASP A 210 8.84 18.80 5.09
N VAL A 211 7.63 19.02 5.62
CA VAL A 211 6.46 19.41 4.82
C VAL A 211 6.67 20.75 4.07
N PRO A 212 7.18 21.83 4.69
CA PRO A 212 7.52 23.05 3.97
C PRO A 212 8.49 22.79 2.82
N GLU A 213 9.53 21.99 3.05
CA GLU A 213 10.53 21.67 2.01
C GLU A 213 9.92 20.87 0.85
N LEU A 214 9.03 19.91 1.13
CA LEU A 214 8.30 19.15 0.10
C LEU A 214 7.43 20.07 -0.77
N LEU A 215 6.82 21.10 -0.18
CA LEU A 215 6.04 22.10 -0.92
C LEU A 215 6.95 23.04 -1.72
N ASP A 216 8.02 23.55 -1.11
CA ASP A 216 8.88 24.59 -1.67
C ASP A 216 9.90 24.08 -2.70
N GLN A 217 10.43 22.87 -2.53
CA GLN A 217 11.42 22.29 -3.43
C GLN A 217 10.75 21.35 -4.43
N HIS A 218 10.14 20.26 -3.95
CA HIS A 218 9.62 19.26 -4.88
C HIS A 218 8.39 19.74 -5.63
N ILE A 219 7.34 20.21 -4.93
CA ILE A 219 6.08 20.56 -5.59
C ILE A 219 6.21 21.86 -6.39
N ALA A 220 6.87 22.89 -5.84
CA ALA A 220 6.99 24.18 -6.52
C ALA A 220 8.09 24.25 -7.59
N LYS A 221 9.22 23.54 -7.41
CA LYS A 221 10.37 23.61 -8.32
C LYS A 221 10.68 22.33 -9.07
N GLY A 222 10.07 21.20 -8.71
CA GLY A 222 10.41 19.88 -9.25
C GLY A 222 11.71 19.28 -8.67
N GLU A 223 12.27 19.89 -7.61
CA GLU A 223 13.55 19.48 -7.03
C GLU A 223 13.34 18.32 -6.02
N ILE A 224 13.97 17.17 -6.28
CA ILE A 224 13.83 15.98 -5.42
C ILE A 224 14.68 16.10 -4.15
N ILE A 225 14.03 15.95 -2.99
CA ILE A 225 14.67 15.93 -1.66
C ILE A 225 15.33 14.56 -1.42
N GLN A 226 16.59 14.41 -1.84
CA GLN A 226 17.31 13.13 -1.87
C GLN A 226 17.36 12.40 -0.50
N ARG A 227 17.56 13.13 0.60
CA ARG A 227 17.71 12.55 1.95
C ARG A 227 16.53 11.70 2.43
N ILE A 228 15.34 11.95 1.90
CA ILE A 228 14.09 11.24 2.25
C ILE A 228 13.45 10.56 1.03
N TRP A 229 14.09 10.63 -0.14
CA TRP A 229 13.57 10.07 -1.38
C TRP A 229 13.89 8.57 -1.48
N ARG A 230 12.91 7.80 -1.93
CA ARG A 230 12.98 6.33 -2.00
C ARG A 230 12.97 5.79 -3.42
N GLY A 231 12.65 6.64 -4.39
CA GLY A 231 12.56 6.26 -5.79
C GLY A 231 11.34 6.86 -6.48
N GLN A 232 11.26 6.62 -7.78
CA GLN A 232 10.26 7.17 -8.67
C GLN A 232 9.60 6.06 -9.50
N MET A 233 8.27 6.16 -9.66
CA MET A 233 7.51 5.29 -10.57
C MET A 233 8.03 5.42 -12.01
N GLY A 234 8.18 4.28 -12.70
CA GLY A 234 8.62 4.22 -14.09
C GLY A 234 10.13 4.19 -14.32
N LEU A 235 10.97 4.43 -13.29
CA LEU A 235 12.42 4.36 -13.42
C LEU A 235 12.97 3.00 -12.95
N PRO A 236 13.70 2.24 -13.80
CA PRO A 236 14.52 1.12 -13.34
C PRO A 236 15.70 1.66 -12.53
N GLY A 237 15.83 1.25 -11.26
CA GLY A 237 17.04 1.52 -10.47
C GLY A 237 17.26 2.96 -9.99
N GLY A 238 16.28 3.85 -10.19
CA GLY A 238 16.16 5.15 -9.52
C GLY A 238 17.38 6.08 -9.56
N VAL A 239 17.94 6.29 -10.75
CA VAL A 239 18.71 7.51 -11.00
C VAL A 239 17.72 8.56 -11.46
N PRO A 240 17.54 9.70 -10.73
CA PRO A 240 16.77 10.83 -11.26
C PRO A 240 17.33 11.20 -12.63
N GLU A 241 16.46 11.42 -13.63
CA GLU A 241 16.91 11.99 -14.91
C GLU A 241 17.60 13.33 -14.59
N ARG A 242 18.94 13.35 -14.73
CA ARG A 242 19.69 14.60 -14.63
C ARG A 242 19.30 15.44 -15.84
N GLU A 243 18.87 16.66 -15.60
CA GLU A 243 18.57 17.63 -16.65
C GLU A 243 19.75 17.75 -17.63
N HIS A 244 19.41 17.94 -18.91
CA HIS A 244 20.27 17.99 -20.08
C HIS A 244 21.67 18.59 -19.86
N GLU A 245 22.69 17.74 -19.82
CA GLU A 245 23.99 18.10 -20.38
C GLU A 245 24.05 17.60 -21.82
N GLN A 246 23.99 18.52 -22.78
CA GLN A 246 24.34 18.26 -24.18
C GLN A 246 25.75 17.69 -24.26
N ARG A 247 25.86 16.36 -24.39
CA ARG A 247 27.11 15.72 -24.81
C ARG A 247 27.11 15.62 -26.32
N VAL A 248 27.84 16.56 -26.91
CA VAL A 248 28.38 16.49 -28.26
C VAL A 248 29.07 15.13 -28.44
N ILE A 249 28.63 14.36 -29.44
CA ILE A 249 29.25 13.10 -29.86
C ILE A 249 30.50 13.43 -30.69
N PRO A 250 31.63 12.78 -30.43
CA PRO A 250 32.49 12.33 -31.52
C PRO A 250 32.56 10.80 -31.56
N ASN A 251 32.40 10.29 -32.77
CA ASN A 251 32.47 8.90 -33.21
C ASN A 251 33.67 8.12 -32.61
N GLY A 252 33.41 6.85 -32.27
CA GLY A 252 34.46 5.82 -32.14
C GLY A 252 34.05 4.61 -31.31
N ASN A 253 33.65 3.52 -31.97
CA ASN A 253 33.66 2.15 -31.42
C ASN A 253 35.08 1.57 -31.61
N PRO A 254 35.58 0.68 -30.71
CA PRO A 254 35.01 -0.65 -30.58
C PRO A 254 34.96 -1.29 -29.16
N VAL A 255 33.94 -2.14 -29.00
CA VAL A 255 33.86 -3.46 -28.33
C VAL A 255 34.83 -3.75 -27.17
N VAL A 256 34.26 -3.93 -25.97
CA VAL A 256 34.70 -4.91 -24.97
C VAL A 256 33.46 -5.54 -24.31
N GLN A 257 33.44 -6.87 -24.24
CA GLN A 257 32.48 -7.70 -23.50
C GLN A 257 32.88 -7.77 -22.02
N GLU A 258 31.91 -7.77 -21.10
CA GLU A 258 31.95 -8.47 -19.80
C GLU A 258 30.54 -8.41 -19.17
N GLU A 259 29.79 -9.51 -19.20
CA GLU A 259 29.69 -10.55 -18.16
C GLU A 259 28.46 -10.38 -17.26
N ASN A 260 27.45 -11.19 -17.57
CA ASN A 260 26.26 -11.44 -16.78
C ASN A 260 26.65 -12.04 -15.42
N LYS A 261 26.50 -11.27 -14.34
CA LYS A 261 26.21 -11.84 -13.03
C LYS A 261 24.76 -11.51 -12.66
N GLY A 262 23.91 -12.50 -12.86
CA GLY A 262 22.52 -12.47 -12.45
C GLY A 262 22.40 -12.22 -10.96
N PHE A 263 21.80 -11.09 -10.59
CA PHE A 263 21.37 -10.82 -9.24
C PHE A 263 19.88 -11.19 -9.13
N THR A 264 19.61 -12.47 -8.90
CA THR A 264 18.30 -12.96 -8.49
C THR A 264 18.13 -12.69 -7.00
N GLY A 265 17.52 -11.55 -6.67
CA GLY A 265 17.25 -11.12 -5.29
C GLY A 265 15.87 -10.48 -5.16
N GLY A 266 14.84 -11.15 -5.67
CA GLY A 266 13.45 -10.82 -5.37
C GLY A 266 13.07 -11.42 -4.03
N CYS A 267 12.93 -10.61 -2.99
CA CYS A 267 12.42 -11.06 -1.69
C CYS A 267 11.11 -10.34 -1.38
N CYS A 268 10.02 -11.06 -1.60
CA CYS A 268 8.82 -11.19 -0.75
C CYS A 268 7.59 -11.59 -1.59
N GLN A 269 7.59 -12.82 -2.11
CA GLN A 269 6.38 -13.60 -2.42
C GLN A 269 6.77 -15.09 -2.45
N GLY A 270 6.28 -15.87 -1.50
CA GLY A 270 6.39 -17.34 -1.54
C GLY A 270 6.47 -18.03 -0.18
N SER A 271 5.31 -18.41 0.34
CA SER A 271 5.05 -19.71 0.99
C SER A 271 6.21 -20.40 1.73
N ASN A 272 6.45 -19.98 2.98
CA ASN A 272 6.56 -20.83 4.17
C ASN A 272 6.89 -19.91 5.34
N GLY A 273 5.98 -19.87 6.31
CA GLY A 273 6.02 -18.92 7.42
C GLY A 273 7.28 -19.06 8.26
N VAL A 274 8.09 -18.00 8.28
CA VAL A 274 8.92 -17.63 9.43
C VAL A 274 8.70 -16.14 9.66
N SER A 275 7.88 -15.84 10.65
CA SER A 275 7.67 -14.49 11.19
C SER A 275 8.94 -14.06 11.92
N CYS A 276 9.60 -13.00 11.47
CA CYS A 276 10.80 -12.45 12.13
C CYS A 276 10.44 -11.56 13.32
N CYS A 277 9.60 -12.06 14.23
CA CYS A 277 9.46 -11.52 15.58
C CYS A 277 9.93 -12.60 16.55
N GLN A 278 11.15 -12.46 17.08
CA GLN A 278 11.58 -13.23 18.24
C GLN A 278 11.83 -12.28 19.40
N ASP A 279 10.95 -12.38 20.39
CA ASP A 279 11.20 -11.94 21.76
C ASP A 279 12.32 -12.81 22.36
N GLU A 280 13.39 -12.19 22.83
CA GLU A 280 14.40 -12.87 23.64
C GLU A 280 13.85 -13.16 25.04
N LYS A 281 14.02 -14.41 25.51
CA LYS A 281 14.23 -14.75 26.94
C LYS A 281 14.80 -16.18 27.07
N PRO A 282 15.53 -16.48 28.16
CA PRO A 282 16.84 -17.14 28.11
C PRO A 282 16.83 -18.68 28.21
N GLU A 283 17.95 -19.28 27.81
CA GLU A 283 18.25 -20.72 27.79
C GLU A 283 18.10 -21.44 29.14
N PRO A 284 17.84 -22.77 29.09
CA PRO A 284 18.65 -23.67 29.91
C PRO A 284 19.16 -24.92 29.15
N ILE A 285 20.49 -25.08 29.19
CA ILE A 285 21.31 -26.28 29.43
C ILE A 285 20.88 -27.63 28.82
N LYS A 286 21.77 -28.15 27.96
CA LYS A 286 21.82 -29.48 27.34
C LYS A 286 21.81 -30.64 28.34
N LYS A 287 21.10 -31.73 28.00
CA LYS A 287 21.61 -33.11 28.14
C LYS A 287 21.16 -34.00 26.98
N GLU A 288 22.13 -34.77 26.48
CA GLU A 288 22.07 -35.74 25.39
C GLU A 288 21.27 -37.00 25.74
N GLY A 289 20.75 -37.68 24.72
CA GLY A 289 20.11 -38.99 24.89
C GLY A 289 19.50 -39.55 23.59
N ASN A 290 20.33 -40.20 22.81
CA ASN A 290 20.08 -40.87 21.53
C ASN A 290 19.07 -42.04 21.61
N CYS A 291 18.22 -42.23 20.59
CA CYS A 291 18.18 -43.40 19.67
C CYS A 291 16.79 -43.94 19.27
N LYS A 292 16.57 -43.92 17.93
CA LYS A 292 15.94 -44.94 17.06
C LYS A 292 14.42 -45.25 17.10
N SER A 293 13.83 -44.82 15.98
CA SER A 293 13.17 -45.66 14.95
C SER A 293 11.67 -45.94 15.01
N LYS A 294 11.10 -45.93 13.79
CA LYS A 294 9.85 -46.53 13.28
C LYS A 294 8.51 -45.90 13.67
N LEU A 295 7.94 -45.21 12.67
CA LEU A 295 6.67 -45.53 12.01
C LEU A 295 5.58 -46.20 12.88
N THR A 296 4.51 -45.47 13.22
CA THR A 296 3.10 -45.75 12.87
C THR A 296 2.10 -44.96 13.73
N LYS A 297 0.97 -44.64 13.09
CA LYS A 297 -0.40 -44.55 13.62
C LYS A 297 -0.87 -43.35 14.48
N TRP A 298 -1.78 -42.58 13.84
CA TRP A 298 -3.18 -42.33 14.24
C TRP A 298 -3.47 -41.75 15.65
N PHE A 299 -4.08 -40.55 15.61
CA PHE A 299 -5.08 -39.97 16.53
C PHE A 299 -4.72 -39.70 18.01
N GLN A 300 -4.95 -38.45 18.43
CA GLN A 300 -5.87 -37.97 19.49
C GLN A 300 -5.41 -36.58 20.01
N PRO A 301 -6.20 -35.82 20.78
CA PRO A 301 -7.67 -35.72 20.90
C PRO A 301 -8.17 -34.25 20.79
N LEU A 302 -9.46 -34.05 20.47
CA LEU A 302 -10.12 -32.75 20.63
C LEU A 302 -10.64 -32.59 22.06
N ASP A 303 -10.45 -31.39 22.63
CA ASP A 303 -10.85 -31.01 23.99
C ASP A 303 -12.38 -30.86 24.15
N LYS A 304 -12.84 -31.16 25.37
CA LYS A 304 -14.23 -31.50 25.74
C LYS A 304 -15.19 -30.32 25.98
N GLU A 305 -14.91 -29.11 25.49
CA GLU A 305 -15.81 -27.96 25.71
C GLU A 305 -16.56 -27.47 24.46
N GLU A 306 -16.19 -27.88 23.23
CA GLU A 306 -16.90 -27.43 22.01
C GLU A 306 -18.06 -28.35 21.58
N VAL A 307 -18.22 -29.52 22.19
CA VAL A 307 -19.26 -30.50 21.80
C VAL A 307 -20.66 -30.11 22.30
N TYR A 308 -20.77 -29.30 23.35
CA TYR A 308 -22.08 -28.98 23.96
C TYR A 308 -22.80 -27.76 23.37
N ILE A 309 -22.10 -26.87 22.65
CA ILE A 309 -22.73 -25.70 22.02
C ILE A 309 -23.29 -26.04 20.63
N GLY A 310 -22.66 -26.99 19.92
CA GLY A 310 -23.10 -27.43 18.58
C GLY A 310 -24.40 -28.26 18.55
N ALA A 311 -24.75 -28.94 19.65
CA ALA A 311 -25.96 -29.78 19.71
C ALA A 311 -27.25 -28.99 19.97
N ALA A 312 -27.17 -27.81 20.61
CA ALA A 312 -28.36 -27.02 20.96
C ALA A 312 -28.95 -26.25 19.76
N VAL A 313 -28.11 -25.80 18.83
CA VAL A 313 -28.54 -24.99 17.66
C VAL A 313 -29.22 -25.85 16.59
N VAL A 314 -28.79 -27.11 16.41
CA VAL A 314 -29.39 -28.02 15.42
C VAL A 314 -30.77 -28.52 15.87
N GLY A 315 -30.99 -28.70 17.17
CA GLY A 315 -32.28 -29.12 17.73
C GLY A 315 -33.39 -28.07 17.62
N ALA A 316 -33.04 -26.78 17.72
CA ALA A 316 -34.00 -25.68 17.59
C ALA A 316 -34.47 -25.46 16.14
N ILE A 317 -33.60 -25.68 15.15
CA ILE A 317 -33.95 -25.53 13.73
C ILE A 317 -34.88 -26.67 13.27
N ALA A 318 -34.66 -27.90 13.76
CA ALA A 318 -35.50 -29.05 13.41
C ALA A 318 -36.94 -28.94 13.95
N THR A 319 -37.13 -28.34 15.14
CA THR A 319 -38.46 -28.19 15.75
C THR A 319 -39.30 -27.10 15.08
N VAL A 320 -38.68 -26.00 14.62
CA VAL A 320 -39.39 -24.94 13.87
C VAL A 320 -39.80 -25.42 12.48
N ALA A 321 -38.97 -26.22 11.80
CA ALA A 321 -39.29 -26.74 10.47
C ALA A 321 -40.46 -27.73 10.47
N VAL A 322 -40.58 -28.58 11.50
CA VAL A 322 -41.69 -29.55 11.65
C VAL A 322 -43.00 -28.85 12.04
N ALA A 323 -42.96 -27.83 12.91
CA ALA A 323 -44.15 -27.05 13.25
C ALA A 323 -44.72 -26.27 12.04
N TYR A 324 -43.85 -25.70 11.19
CA TYR A 324 -44.27 -24.95 10.00
C TYR A 324 -44.90 -25.84 8.90
N THR A 325 -44.48 -27.10 8.79
CA THR A 325 -45.06 -28.05 7.82
C THR A 325 -46.41 -28.62 8.27
N ILE A 326 -46.65 -28.72 9.58
CA ILE A 326 -47.95 -29.17 10.11
C ILE A 326 -49.00 -28.05 9.98
N PHE A 327 -48.65 -26.79 10.26
CA PHE A 327 -49.59 -25.66 10.14
C PHE A 327 -50.03 -25.36 8.71
N LYS A 328 -49.18 -25.61 7.69
CA LYS A 328 -49.52 -25.36 6.27
C LYS A 328 -50.49 -26.41 5.67
N LYS A 329 -50.71 -27.54 6.34
CA LYS A 329 -51.57 -28.64 5.84
C LYS A 329 -52.99 -28.66 6.43
N SER A 330 -53.34 -27.70 7.29
CA SER A 330 -54.65 -27.66 7.97
C SER A 330 -55.40 -26.33 7.81
N GLY A 331 -55.09 -25.56 6.76
CA GLY A 331 -55.86 -24.39 6.30
C GLY A 331 -56.29 -24.55 4.87
#